data_AF-A0A6L7W0Q5-F1
#
_entry.id   AF-A0A6L7W0Q5-F1
#
_cell.length_a   1.000
_cell.length_b   1.000
_cell.length_c   1.000
_cell.angle_alpha   90.00
_cell.angle_beta   90.00
_cell.angle_gamma   90.00
#
_symmetry.space_group_name_H-M   'P 1'
#
loop_
_entity.id
_entity.type
_entity.pdbx_description
1 polymer ?
#
loop_
_entity_poly.entity_id
_entity_poly.type
_entity_poly.pdbx_seq_one_letter_code
_entity_poly.pdbx_strand_id
1 'polypeptide(L)'
;MPLSPEDKTRVFSALDKPEAARRQIDAAIRMLFSGEDPVAVHTLAMAGFRVLRDLAEHAKSPMDILINSMMPEKEGELWRHINSLSNFLKHANKDPYEIHDPVEEEINDVVLCLAVQYYQDLGYQPTHEMLILRTWCMVFYPEFLLPNTNPELLKMVKALDADRNLPRDEKLAKGLQGLTTDFTRPSH
;
A
#
# COMPACT_ATOMS: atom_id res chain seq x y z
N MET A 1 6.46 -22.25 -36.40
CA MET A 1 6.23 -20.99 -37.13
C MET A 1 7.09 -19.93 -36.45
N PRO A 2 8.07 -19.30 -37.13
CA PRO A 2 8.87 -18.26 -36.50
C PRO A 2 8.01 -17.00 -36.33
N LEU A 3 8.08 -16.40 -35.15
CA LEU A 3 7.39 -15.15 -34.82
C LEU A 3 7.76 -14.04 -35.82
N SER A 4 6.78 -13.21 -36.17
CA SER A 4 6.98 -12.12 -37.13
C SER A 4 7.96 -11.07 -36.57
N PRO A 5 8.69 -10.32 -37.43
CA PRO A 5 9.58 -9.25 -36.99
C PRO A 5 8.90 -8.12 -36.20
N GLU A 6 7.56 -8.06 -36.21
CA GLU A 6 6.76 -7.01 -35.58
C GLU A 6 6.50 -7.27 -34.08
N ASP A 7 6.80 -8.49 -33.59
CA ASP A 7 6.63 -8.86 -32.16
C ASP A 7 7.82 -8.46 -31.27
N LYS A 8 8.78 -7.67 -31.76
CA LYS A 8 10.02 -7.34 -31.05
C LYS A 8 10.29 -5.84 -30.92
N THR A 9 9.34 -5.07 -30.41
CA THR A 9 9.69 -3.87 -29.64
C THR A 9 8.58 -3.50 -28.67
N ARG A 10 8.58 -4.10 -27.46
CA ARG A 10 8.05 -3.36 -26.31
C ARG A 10 8.97 -2.16 -26.13
N VAL A 11 8.62 -1.03 -26.71
CA VAL A 11 9.24 0.25 -26.38
C VAL A 11 8.88 0.50 -24.92
N PHE A 12 9.79 0.18 -24.00
CA PHE A 12 9.68 0.70 -22.64
C PHE A 12 9.83 2.22 -22.77
N SER A 13 8.71 2.95 -22.71
CA SER A 13 8.74 4.40 -22.53
C SER A 13 9.67 4.72 -21.35
N ALA A 14 10.35 5.87 -21.40
CA ALA A 14 11.13 6.35 -20.26
C ALA A 14 10.27 6.26 -18.98
N LEU A 15 10.81 5.59 -17.96
CA LEU A 15 10.14 5.34 -16.69
C LEU A 15 10.74 6.28 -15.65
N ASP A 16 9.94 7.22 -15.15
CA ASP A 16 10.35 8.06 -14.03
C ASP A 16 10.03 7.41 -12.68
N LYS A 17 10.58 7.97 -11.60
CA LYS A 17 10.43 7.43 -10.25
C LYS A 17 8.96 7.38 -9.79
N PRO A 18 8.14 8.43 -9.95
CA PRO A 18 6.72 8.38 -9.59
C PRO A 18 5.94 7.29 -10.34
N GLU A 19 6.14 7.16 -11.65
CA GLU A 19 5.46 6.13 -12.45
C GLU A 19 5.92 4.72 -12.08
N ALA A 20 7.22 4.53 -11.80
CA ALA A 20 7.74 3.25 -11.29
C ALA A 20 7.07 2.87 -9.96
N ALA A 21 7.00 3.82 -9.03
CA ALA A 21 6.39 3.60 -7.73
C ALA A 21 4.89 3.31 -7.85
N ARG A 22 4.15 4.10 -8.64
CA ARG A 22 2.73 3.89 -8.91
C ARG A 22 2.45 2.47 -9.39
N ARG A 23 3.22 1.98 -10.39
CA ARG A 23 3.05 0.63 -10.93
C ARG A 23 3.33 -0.46 -9.88
N GLN A 24 4.32 -0.26 -9.02
CA GLN A 24 4.64 -1.20 -7.94
C GLN A 24 3.54 -1.23 -6.88
N ILE A 25 3.03 -0.06 -6.46
CA ILE A 25 1.93 0.05 -5.50
C ILE A 25 0.64 -0.55 -6.06
N ASP A 26 0.24 -0.21 -7.29
CA ASP A 26 -0.96 -0.78 -7.93
C ASP A 26 -0.86 -2.32 -8.05
N ALA A 27 0.31 -2.85 -8.41
CA ALA A 27 0.54 -4.28 -8.46
C ALA A 27 0.43 -4.93 -7.07
N ALA A 28 1.08 -4.35 -6.06
CA ALA A 28 1.03 -4.85 -4.70
C ALA A 28 -0.39 -4.84 -4.11
N ILE A 29 -1.21 -3.81 -4.41
CA ILE A 29 -2.62 -3.76 -3.98
C ILE A 29 -3.43 -4.89 -4.62
N ARG A 30 -3.26 -5.15 -5.92
CA ARG A 30 -3.95 -6.26 -6.59
C ARG A 30 -3.56 -7.61 -6.01
N MET A 31 -2.27 -7.82 -5.74
CA MET A 31 -1.76 -9.04 -5.12
C MET A 31 -2.30 -9.21 -3.69
N LEU A 32 -2.31 -8.13 -2.89
CA LEU A 32 -2.86 -8.11 -1.54
C LEU A 32 -4.31 -8.59 -1.53
N PHE A 33 -5.18 -7.96 -2.31
CA PHE A 33 -6.60 -8.31 -2.33
C PHE A 33 -6.89 -9.66 -2.99
N SER A 34 -6.00 -10.15 -3.84
CA SER A 34 -6.09 -11.51 -4.39
C SER A 34 -5.61 -12.59 -3.42
N GLY A 35 -5.13 -12.21 -2.22
CA GLY A 35 -4.59 -13.15 -1.23
C GLY A 35 -3.30 -13.84 -1.71
N GLU A 36 -2.50 -13.15 -2.51
CA GLU A 36 -1.20 -13.67 -2.97
C GLU A 36 -0.17 -13.69 -1.83
N ASP A 37 1.00 -14.28 -2.11
CA ASP A 37 2.08 -14.46 -1.15
C ASP A 37 2.48 -13.13 -0.45
N PRO A 38 2.40 -13.05 0.89
CA PRO A 38 2.67 -11.82 1.64
C PRO A 38 4.09 -11.28 1.50
N VAL A 39 5.09 -12.15 1.25
CA VAL A 39 6.49 -11.74 1.03
C VAL A 39 6.62 -11.05 -0.33
N ALA A 40 5.95 -11.57 -1.35
CA ALA A 40 5.92 -10.97 -2.68
C ALA A 40 5.18 -9.62 -2.65
N VAL A 41 4.04 -9.54 -1.96
CA VAL A 41 3.31 -8.28 -1.72
C VAL A 41 4.22 -7.27 -1.03
N HIS A 42 4.87 -7.66 0.08
CA HIS A 42 5.75 -6.77 0.83
C HIS A 42 6.90 -6.23 -0.01
N THR A 43 7.47 -7.07 -0.87
CA THR A 43 8.59 -6.70 -1.75
C THR A 43 8.21 -5.54 -2.66
N LEU A 44 7.06 -5.63 -3.35
CA LEU A 44 6.59 -4.56 -4.23
C LEU A 44 6.10 -3.34 -3.46
N ALA A 45 5.36 -3.56 -2.36
CA ALA A 45 4.87 -2.49 -1.50
C ALA A 45 6.02 -1.63 -0.99
N MET A 46 7.07 -2.26 -0.43
CA MET A 46 8.23 -1.55 0.12
C MET A 46 9.07 -0.85 -0.95
N ALA A 47 9.17 -1.43 -2.16
CA ALA A 47 9.87 -0.78 -3.26
C ALA A 47 9.18 0.53 -3.67
N GLY A 48 7.86 0.50 -3.87
CA GLY A 48 7.08 1.70 -4.23
C GLY A 48 7.03 2.71 -3.08
N PHE A 49 6.81 2.23 -1.86
CA PHE A 49 6.79 3.03 -0.64
C PHE A 49 8.07 3.84 -0.46
N ARG A 50 9.24 3.21 -0.57
CA ARG A 50 10.54 3.89 -0.41
C ARG A 50 10.73 5.01 -1.43
N VAL A 51 10.39 4.76 -2.69
CA VAL A 51 10.49 5.79 -3.74
C VAL A 51 9.60 6.99 -3.40
N LEU A 52 8.36 6.76 -2.99
CA LEU A 52 7.41 7.83 -2.69
C LEU A 52 7.79 8.59 -1.42
N ARG A 53 8.21 7.90 -0.38
CA ARG A 53 8.68 8.53 0.86
C ARG A 53 9.91 9.40 0.59
N ASP A 54 10.91 8.88 -0.12
CA ASP A 54 12.13 9.65 -0.41
C ASP A 54 11.82 10.90 -1.25
N LEU A 55 10.86 10.82 -2.20
CA LEU A 55 10.38 11.99 -2.94
C LEU A 55 9.59 12.96 -2.04
N ALA A 56 8.75 12.45 -1.15
CA ALA A 56 7.94 13.22 -0.21
C ALA A 56 8.81 13.97 0.81
N GLU A 57 9.89 13.35 1.28
CA GLU A 57 10.89 13.97 2.16
C GLU A 57 11.53 15.19 1.48
N HIS A 58 11.91 15.05 0.20
CA HIS A 58 12.44 16.16 -0.60
C HIS A 58 11.39 17.27 -0.79
N ALA A 59 10.11 16.91 -0.92
CA ALA A 59 9.00 17.84 -1.05
C ALA A 59 8.50 18.42 0.29
N LYS A 60 9.02 17.94 1.43
CA LYS A 60 8.56 18.25 2.79
C LYS A 60 7.08 17.95 3.00
N SER A 61 6.68 16.72 2.73
CA SER A 61 5.30 16.27 2.87
C SER A 61 4.73 16.58 4.28
N PRO A 62 3.45 16.99 4.38
CA PRO A 62 2.74 17.07 5.65
C PRO A 62 2.74 15.76 6.45
N MET A 63 2.77 14.61 5.79
CA MET A 63 2.82 13.31 6.47
C MET A 63 4.12 13.06 7.21
N ASP A 64 5.26 13.47 6.65
CA ASP A 64 6.55 13.36 7.34
C ASP A 64 6.51 14.20 8.63
N ILE A 65 5.96 15.41 8.55
CA ILE A 65 5.76 16.28 9.72
C ILE A 65 4.83 15.62 10.74
N LEU A 66 3.74 15.01 10.28
CA LEU A 66 2.76 14.35 11.14
C LEU A 66 3.35 13.14 11.86
N ILE A 67 4.02 12.22 11.15
CA ILE A 67 4.62 11.02 11.73
C ILE A 67 5.68 11.41 12.78
N ASN A 68 6.55 12.35 12.43
CA ASN A 68 7.61 12.85 13.33
C ASN A 68 7.04 13.57 14.58
N SER A 69 5.85 14.17 14.48
CA SER A 69 5.22 14.88 15.61
C SER A 69 4.31 14.02 16.48
N MET A 70 3.67 12.99 15.91
CA MET A 70 2.71 12.15 16.64
C MET A 70 3.36 11.04 17.46
N MET A 71 4.54 10.55 17.09
CA MET A 71 5.11 9.35 17.74
C MET A 71 6.62 9.39 18.03
N PRO A 72 7.17 10.43 18.69
CA PRO A 72 8.61 10.54 18.90
C PRO A 72 9.24 9.34 19.63
N GLU A 73 8.49 8.63 20.49
CA GLU A 73 9.00 7.46 21.25
C GLU A 73 8.70 6.10 20.57
N LYS A 74 7.70 6.02 19.69
CA LYS A 74 7.25 4.77 19.03
C LYS A 74 7.60 4.68 17.54
N GLU A 75 8.03 5.79 16.96
CA GLU A 75 8.47 5.89 15.57
C GLU A 75 9.55 4.85 15.24
N GLY A 76 10.53 4.69 16.14
CA GLY A 76 11.61 3.72 15.96
C GLY A 76 11.13 2.26 15.95
N GLU A 77 10.01 1.94 16.60
CA GLU A 77 9.44 0.58 16.59
C GLU A 77 8.65 0.31 15.32
N LEU A 78 7.78 1.23 14.90
CA LEU A 78 7.05 1.13 13.65
C LEU A 78 7.99 1.02 12.45
N TRP A 79 9.01 1.89 12.37
CA TRP A 79 9.99 1.81 11.28
C TRP A 79 10.85 0.56 11.33
N ARG A 80 11.17 0.04 12.52
CA ARG A 80 11.84 -1.26 12.63
C ARG A 80 10.97 -2.37 12.05
N HIS A 81 9.69 -2.40 12.41
CA HIS A 81 8.73 -3.42 11.92
C HIS A 81 8.57 -3.35 10.39
N ILE A 82 8.33 -2.14 9.86
CA ILE A 82 8.22 -1.89 8.41
C ILE A 82 9.50 -2.32 7.68
N ASN A 83 10.69 -2.07 8.24
CA ASN A 83 11.95 -2.36 7.56
C ASN A 83 12.46 -3.78 7.80
N SER A 84 11.97 -4.52 8.81
CA SER A 84 12.51 -5.82 9.21
C SER A 84 12.53 -6.79 8.03
N LEU A 85 11.36 -7.04 7.45
CA LEU A 85 11.23 -7.98 6.33
C LEU A 85 11.99 -7.50 5.08
N SER A 86 11.91 -6.22 4.72
CA SER A 86 12.71 -5.69 3.60
C SER A 86 14.22 -5.82 3.80
N ASN A 87 14.71 -5.67 5.03
CA ASN A 87 16.13 -5.83 5.37
C ASN A 87 16.56 -7.29 5.28
N PHE A 88 15.77 -8.20 5.86
CA PHE A 88 15.97 -9.64 5.73
C PHE A 88 16.09 -10.06 4.25
N LEU A 89 15.13 -9.65 3.42
CA LEU A 89 15.09 -10.03 2.00
C LEU A 89 16.30 -9.55 1.17
N LYS A 90 16.91 -8.41 1.53
CA LYS A 90 18.02 -7.82 0.75
C LYS A 90 19.42 -8.09 1.31
N HIS A 91 19.53 -8.65 2.53
CA HIS A 91 20.81 -8.80 3.24
C HIS A 91 21.31 -10.24 3.35
N ALA A 92 20.99 -11.10 2.38
CA ALA A 92 21.53 -12.46 2.28
C ALA A 92 23.06 -12.54 2.24
N ASN A 93 23.74 -11.42 1.92
CA ASN A 93 25.20 -11.34 1.95
C ASN A 93 25.80 -11.25 3.36
N LYS A 94 25.01 -10.84 4.36
CA LYS A 94 25.43 -10.72 5.76
C LYS A 94 25.03 -11.95 6.55
N ASP A 95 23.78 -12.37 6.40
CA ASP A 95 23.18 -13.42 7.23
C ASP A 95 22.43 -14.45 6.35
N PRO A 96 23.13 -15.27 5.55
CA PRO A 96 22.55 -16.12 4.50
C PRO A 96 21.61 -17.23 4.99
N TYR A 97 21.65 -17.54 6.29
CA TYR A 97 20.85 -18.59 6.92
C TYR A 97 19.96 -18.06 8.06
N GLU A 98 19.79 -16.74 8.13
CA GLU A 98 18.83 -16.14 9.05
C GLU A 98 17.43 -16.67 8.77
N ILE A 99 16.66 -16.87 9.84
CA ILE A 99 15.24 -17.19 9.75
C ILE A 99 14.51 -15.99 10.33
N HIS A 100 13.75 -15.30 9.48
CA HIS A 100 12.89 -14.21 9.93
C HIS A 100 11.68 -14.77 10.68
N ASP A 101 11.18 -14.02 11.66
CA ASP A 101 9.90 -14.32 12.32
C ASP A 101 8.76 -14.41 11.30
N PRO A 102 7.63 -15.08 11.63
CA PRO A 102 6.48 -15.14 10.74
C PRO A 102 6.09 -13.75 10.22
N VAL A 103 5.80 -13.67 8.92
CA VAL A 103 5.40 -12.42 8.28
C VAL A 103 4.02 -12.04 8.78
N GLU A 104 3.94 -10.97 9.55
CA GLU A 104 2.67 -10.32 9.88
C GLU A 104 2.14 -9.61 8.62
N GLU A 105 1.19 -10.24 7.92
CA GLU A 105 0.71 -9.78 6.63
C GLU A 105 0.09 -8.38 6.68
N GLU A 106 -0.45 -7.99 7.83
CA GLU A 106 -1.04 -6.67 8.10
C GLU A 106 -0.02 -5.53 7.95
N ILE A 107 1.29 -5.81 8.04
CA ILE A 107 2.31 -4.79 7.77
C ILE A 107 2.21 -4.26 6.33
N ASN A 108 1.78 -5.11 5.39
CA ASN A 108 1.59 -4.71 4.00
C ASN A 108 0.46 -3.68 3.86
N ASP A 109 -0.60 -3.80 4.66
CA ASP A 109 -1.71 -2.86 4.66
C ASP A 109 -1.23 -1.47 5.09
N VAL A 110 -0.44 -1.42 6.16
CA VAL A 110 0.15 -0.18 6.69
C VAL A 110 1.09 0.46 5.67
N VAL A 111 2.02 -0.32 5.10
CA VAL A 111 2.99 0.16 4.10
C VAL A 111 2.28 0.72 2.86
N LEU A 112 1.28 0.01 2.34
CA LEU A 112 0.53 0.44 1.18
C LEU A 112 -0.31 1.69 1.48
N CYS A 113 -0.98 1.76 2.64
CA CYS A 113 -1.76 2.94 3.02
C CYS A 113 -0.87 4.18 3.22
N LEU A 114 0.34 4.04 3.78
CA LEU A 114 1.32 5.13 3.83
C LEU A 114 1.83 5.52 2.42
N ALA A 115 2.12 4.55 1.56
CA ALA A 115 2.58 4.82 0.20
C ALA A 115 1.54 5.61 -0.60
N VAL A 116 0.27 5.22 -0.51
CA VAL A 116 -0.84 5.95 -1.14
C VAL A 116 -0.94 7.37 -0.61
N GLN A 117 -0.79 7.57 0.69
CA GLN A 117 -0.82 8.92 1.26
C GLN A 117 0.34 9.79 0.74
N TYR A 118 1.57 9.27 0.70
CA TYR A 118 2.70 10.01 0.12
C TYR A 118 2.50 10.34 -1.37
N TYR A 119 1.92 9.42 -2.13
CA TYR A 119 1.57 9.67 -3.53
C TYR A 119 0.61 10.86 -3.67
N GLN A 120 -0.38 10.97 -2.78
CA GLN A 120 -1.30 12.10 -2.76
C GLN A 120 -0.65 13.40 -2.29
N ASP A 121 0.21 13.36 -1.27
CA ASP A 121 0.91 14.55 -0.77
C ASP A 121 1.85 15.16 -1.81
N LEU A 122 2.40 14.32 -2.69
CA LEU A 122 3.18 14.73 -3.87
C LEU A 122 2.31 15.36 -4.99
N GLY A 123 0.99 15.43 -4.80
CA GLY A 123 0.05 16.08 -5.72
C GLY A 123 -0.49 15.18 -6.84
N TYR A 124 -0.20 13.87 -6.80
CA TYR A 124 -0.68 12.94 -7.82
C TYR A 124 -2.12 12.49 -7.55
N GLN A 125 -2.85 12.19 -8.63
CA GLN A 125 -4.21 11.67 -8.57
C GLN A 125 -4.19 10.16 -8.28
N PRO A 126 -4.85 9.67 -7.22
CA PRO A 126 -4.93 8.24 -6.91
C PRO A 126 -5.49 7.41 -8.06
N THR A 127 -4.95 6.20 -8.23
CA THR A 127 -5.49 5.19 -9.14
C THR A 127 -6.74 4.55 -8.53
N HIS A 128 -7.45 3.75 -9.33
CA HIS A 128 -8.58 2.97 -8.83
C HIS A 128 -8.18 2.05 -7.68
N GLU A 129 -7.05 1.34 -7.83
CA GLU A 129 -6.47 0.47 -6.80
C GLU A 129 -6.23 1.22 -5.49
N MET A 130 -5.62 2.40 -5.56
CA MET A 130 -5.34 3.23 -4.39
C MET A 130 -6.61 3.73 -3.71
N LEU A 131 -7.65 4.08 -4.47
CA LEU A 131 -8.94 4.51 -3.92
C LEU A 131 -9.66 3.36 -3.20
N ILE A 132 -9.63 2.16 -3.77
CA ILE A 132 -10.19 0.97 -3.12
C ILE A 132 -9.42 0.64 -1.84
N LEU A 133 -8.08 0.63 -1.90
CA LEU A 133 -7.24 0.40 -0.71
C LEU A 133 -7.55 1.42 0.39
N ARG A 134 -7.62 2.71 0.06
CA ARG A 134 -7.89 3.76 1.05
C ARG A 134 -9.25 3.59 1.70
N THR A 135 -10.27 3.25 0.90
CA THR A 135 -11.62 2.99 1.41
C THR A 135 -11.62 1.77 2.32
N TRP A 136 -10.95 0.71 1.91
CA TRP A 136 -10.76 -0.51 2.69
C TRP A 136 -10.03 -0.23 4.03
N CYS A 137 -8.92 0.53 4.02
CA CYS A 137 -8.21 0.95 5.23
C CYS A 137 -9.09 1.80 6.17
N MET A 138 -9.95 2.68 5.65
CA MET A 138 -10.90 3.45 6.47
C MET A 138 -11.90 2.56 7.21
N VAL A 139 -12.27 1.42 6.66
CA VAL A 139 -13.20 0.48 7.31
C VAL A 139 -12.49 -0.28 8.42
N PHE A 140 -11.32 -0.85 8.13
CA PHE A 140 -10.66 -1.83 9.00
C PHE A 140 -9.59 -1.24 9.94
N TYR A 141 -9.07 -0.04 9.64
CA TYR A 141 -8.01 0.64 10.41
C TYR A 141 -8.32 2.13 10.65
N PRO A 142 -9.51 2.49 11.15
CA PRO A 142 -9.91 3.89 11.26
C PRO A 142 -9.02 4.72 12.17
N GLU A 143 -8.50 4.15 13.25
CA GLU A 143 -7.62 4.85 14.19
C GLU A 143 -6.34 5.39 13.54
N PHE A 144 -5.86 4.78 12.45
CA PHE A 144 -4.66 5.24 11.74
C PHE A 144 -4.92 6.42 10.81
N LEU A 145 -6.18 6.70 10.46
CA LEU A 145 -6.53 7.74 9.48
C LEU A 145 -7.10 9.00 10.14
N LEU A 146 -7.21 9.04 11.48
CA LEU A 146 -8.10 9.97 12.16
C LEU A 146 -7.45 10.75 13.32
N PRO A 147 -6.63 11.77 13.05
CA PRO A 147 -6.38 12.81 14.05
C PRO A 147 -7.57 13.78 14.18
N ASN A 148 -8.35 14.00 13.10
CA ASN A 148 -9.45 14.99 13.04
C ASN A 148 -10.56 14.59 12.05
N THR A 149 -11.34 13.55 12.36
CA THR A 149 -12.37 13.05 11.42
C THR A 149 -13.58 13.97 11.31
N ASN A 150 -14.08 14.13 10.08
CA ASN A 150 -15.43 14.61 9.80
C ASN A 150 -16.47 13.72 10.53
N PRO A 151 -17.41 14.28 11.33
CA PRO A 151 -18.43 13.51 12.04
C PRO A 151 -19.25 12.55 11.17
N GLU A 152 -19.49 12.88 9.89
CA GLU A 152 -20.21 12.00 8.96
C GLU A 152 -19.37 10.79 8.53
N LEU A 153 -18.08 10.99 8.29
CA LEU A 153 -17.15 9.89 8.01
C LEU A 153 -17.04 8.97 9.24
N LEU A 154 -16.99 9.52 10.44
CA LEU A 154 -16.99 8.73 11.67
C LEU A 154 -18.28 7.89 11.84
N LYS A 155 -19.45 8.45 11.48
CA LYS A 155 -20.72 7.70 11.48
C LYS A 155 -20.71 6.57 10.46
N MET A 156 -20.24 6.81 9.23
CA MET A 156 -20.13 5.76 8.20
C MET A 156 -19.20 4.65 8.67
N VAL A 157 -18.03 5.00 9.22
CA VAL A 157 -17.07 4.01 9.70
C VAL A 157 -17.63 3.22 10.89
N LYS A 158 -18.38 3.87 11.81
CA LYS A 158 -19.10 3.16 12.89
C LYS A 158 -20.23 2.27 12.39
N ALA A 159 -20.88 2.61 11.28
CA ALA A 159 -21.90 1.75 10.69
C ALA A 159 -21.32 0.45 10.11
N LEU A 160 -20.01 0.42 9.85
CA LEU A 160 -19.26 -0.72 9.31
C LEU A 160 -18.57 -1.55 10.41
N ASP A 161 -18.93 -1.37 11.68
CA ASP A 161 -18.28 -2.04 12.82
C ASP A 161 -18.34 -3.57 12.75
N ALA A 162 -19.42 -4.12 12.16
CA ALA A 162 -19.55 -5.55 11.91
C ALA A 162 -18.45 -6.09 10.99
N ASP A 163 -18.04 -5.31 9.99
CA ASP A 163 -16.99 -5.71 9.07
C ASP A 163 -15.61 -5.72 9.75
N ARG A 164 -15.36 -4.86 10.75
CA ARG A 164 -14.03 -4.75 11.40
C ARG A 164 -13.52 -6.04 12.02
N ASN A 165 -14.43 -6.86 12.52
CA ASN A 165 -14.13 -8.10 13.21
C ASN A 165 -14.10 -9.32 12.28
N LEU A 166 -14.18 -9.11 10.96
CA LEU A 166 -14.10 -10.20 10.00
C LEU A 166 -12.71 -10.88 10.01
N PRO A 167 -12.66 -12.19 9.72
CA PRO A 167 -11.44 -12.88 9.37
C PRO A 167 -10.67 -12.18 8.24
N ARG A 168 -9.33 -12.35 8.22
CA ARG A 168 -8.43 -11.66 7.28
C ARG A 168 -8.81 -11.92 5.82
N ASP A 169 -9.09 -13.16 5.47
CA ASP A 169 -9.53 -13.59 4.14
C ASP A 169 -10.83 -12.91 3.72
N GLU A 170 -11.79 -12.77 4.63
CA GLU A 170 -13.04 -12.03 4.36
C GLU A 170 -12.80 -10.52 4.18
N LYS A 171 -11.87 -9.93 4.94
CA LYS A 171 -11.45 -8.53 4.73
C LYS A 171 -10.85 -8.36 3.35
N LEU A 172 -9.90 -9.22 2.96
CA LEU A 172 -9.26 -9.17 1.63
C LEU A 172 -10.28 -9.35 0.51
N ALA A 173 -11.23 -10.27 0.66
CA ALA A 173 -12.31 -10.51 -0.31
C ALA A 173 -13.17 -9.26 -0.56
N LYS A 174 -13.46 -8.46 0.48
CA LYS A 174 -14.15 -7.16 0.31
C LYS A 174 -13.33 -6.16 -0.52
N GLY A 175 -12.01 -6.12 -0.34
CA GLY A 175 -11.12 -5.31 -1.17
C GLY A 175 -11.13 -5.76 -2.63
N LEU A 176 -11.08 -7.08 -2.86
CA LEU A 176 -11.16 -7.67 -4.21
C LEU A 176 -12.50 -7.40 -4.88
N GLN A 177 -13.60 -7.46 -4.14
CA GLN A 177 -14.92 -7.07 -4.64
C GLN A 177 -14.92 -5.61 -5.08
N GLY A 178 -14.29 -4.72 -4.31
CA GLY A 178 -14.13 -3.31 -4.67
C GLY A 178 -13.38 -3.11 -5.99
N LEU A 179 -12.29 -3.86 -6.21
CA LEU A 179 -11.50 -3.80 -7.46
C LEU A 179 -12.25 -4.33 -8.70
N THR A 180 -13.18 -5.26 -8.50
CA THR A 180 -13.91 -5.92 -9.58
C THR A 180 -15.25 -5.26 -9.90
N THR A 181 -15.69 -4.32 -9.07
CA THR A 181 -16.95 -3.61 -9.26
C THR A 181 -16.72 -2.37 -10.13
N ASP A 182 -17.20 -2.40 -11.38
CA ASP A 182 -17.20 -1.24 -12.27
C ASP A 182 -18.14 -0.15 -11.73
N PHE A 183 -17.58 0.90 -11.13
CA PHE A 183 -18.33 2.11 -10.75
C PHE A 183 -18.75 2.98 -11.96
N THR A 184 -18.47 2.55 -13.20
CA THR A 184 -18.72 3.33 -14.43
C THR A 184 -20.06 3.05 -15.11
N ARG A 185 -20.92 2.16 -14.58
CA ARG A 185 -22.31 2.05 -15.06
C ARG A 185 -23.27 2.76 -14.11
N PRO A 186 -23.84 3.93 -14.48
CA PRO A 186 -25.00 4.43 -13.78
C PRO A 186 -26.13 3.39 -13.93
N SER A 187 -26.72 3.01 -12.80
CA SER A 187 -27.96 2.24 -12.76
C SER A 187 -29.00 2.95 -13.61
N HIS A 188 -29.52 2.25 -14.63
CA HIS A 188 -30.61 2.72 -15.48
C HIS A 188 -31.87 3.05 -14.68
#